data_AF-A0A959V3T8-F1
#
_entry.id   AF-A0A959V3T8-F1
#
_cell.length_a   1.000
_cell.length_b   1.000
_cell.length_c   1.000
_cell.angle_alpha   90.00
_cell.angle_beta   90.00
_cell.angle_gamma   90.00
#
_symmetry.space_group_name_H-M   'P 1'
#
loop_
_entity.id
_entity.type
_entity.pdbx_description
1 polymer ?
#
loop_
_entity_poly.entity_id
_entity_poly.type
_entity_poly.pdbx_seq_one_letter_code
_entity_poly.pdbx_strand_id
1 'polypeptide(L)'
;DNLFQKALAMQEAGTRAVDTYAEFQEELEKGGFLLAHWDGTPETEERIKNETKATIRCIPLDGDTTPGTCMVTGRPSPRRVLFARAY
;
A
#
# COMPACT_ATOMS: atom_id res chain seq x y z
N ASP A 1 -21.60 21.00 2.48
CA ASP A 1 -20.68 19.90 2.12
C ASP A 1 -21.03 19.27 0.79
N ASN A 2 -20.01 19.09 -0.06
CA ASN A 2 -20.12 18.48 -1.38
C ASN A 2 -19.78 16.97 -1.25
N LEU A 3 -20.53 16.10 -1.92
CA LEU A 3 -20.30 14.64 -1.95
C LEU A 3 -18.84 14.28 -2.26
N PHE A 4 -18.19 15.05 -3.15
CA PHE A 4 -16.78 14.89 -3.48
C PHE A 4 -15.86 15.06 -2.27
N GLN A 5 -16.03 16.14 -1.50
CA GLN A 5 -15.18 16.43 -0.34
C GLN A 5 -15.34 15.36 0.75
N LYS A 6 -16.57 14.87 0.94
CA LYS A 6 -16.84 13.76 1.87
C LYS A 6 -16.17 12.47 1.42
N ALA A 7 -16.25 12.13 0.14
CA ALA A 7 -15.61 10.93 -0.41
C ALA A 7 -14.08 11.03 -0.32
N LEU A 8 -13.51 12.20 -0.63
CA LEU A 8 -12.07 12.47 -0.52
C LEU A 8 -11.60 12.29 0.93
N ALA A 9 -12.27 12.92 1.89
CA ALA A 9 -11.92 12.79 3.31
C ALA A 9 -12.02 11.34 3.82
N MET A 10 -13.02 10.58 3.36
CA MET A 10 -13.13 9.15 3.70
C MET A 10 -12.00 8.32 3.10
N GLN A 11 -11.59 8.63 1.87
CA GLN A 11 -10.46 7.95 1.23
C GLN A 11 -9.15 8.25 1.95
N GLU A 12 -8.89 9.51 2.27
CA GLU A 12 -7.69 9.94 3.01
C GLU A 12 -7.66 9.32 4.40
N ALA A 13 -8.77 9.32 5.15
CA ALA A 13 -8.87 8.68 6.45
C ALA A 13 -8.74 7.14 6.39
N GLY A 14 -9.11 6.54 5.24
CA GLY A 14 -8.99 5.11 4.96
C GLY A 14 -7.67 4.69 4.32
N THR A 15 -6.75 5.63 4.07
CA THR A 15 -5.42 5.35 3.51
C THR A 15 -4.39 5.41 4.62
N ARG A 16 -3.60 4.34 4.79
CA ARG A 16 -2.63 4.22 5.89
C ARG A 16 -1.26 3.85 5.36
N ALA A 17 -0.24 4.48 5.91
CA ALA A 17 1.15 4.18 5.61
C ALA A 17 1.67 3.09 6.55
N VAL A 18 2.34 2.08 6.00
CA VAL A 18 2.95 0.98 6.76
C VAL A 18 4.38 0.74 6.28
N ASP A 19 5.25 0.33 7.19
CA ASP A 19 6.67 0.15 6.92
C ASP A 19 7.14 -1.29 7.10
N THR A 20 6.43 -2.08 7.91
CA THR A 20 6.73 -3.49 8.12
C THR A 20 5.66 -4.41 7.54
N TYR A 21 6.05 -5.64 7.19
CA TYR A 21 5.10 -6.62 6.66
C TYR A 21 4.07 -7.07 7.71
N ALA A 22 4.47 -7.09 9.00
CA ALA A 22 3.55 -7.42 10.09
C ALA A 22 2.44 -6.37 10.23
N GLU A 23 2.80 -5.08 10.23
CA GLU A 23 1.82 -3.98 10.22
C GLU A 23 0.96 -4.02 8.96
N PHE A 24 1.56 -4.32 7.80
CA PHE A 24 0.82 -4.46 6.55
C PHE A 24 -0.29 -5.52 6.67
N GLN A 25 0.00 -6.70 7.24
CA GLN A 25 -0.99 -7.74 7.43
C GLN A 25 -2.09 -7.34 8.41
N GLU A 26 -1.75 -6.69 9.53
CA GLU A 26 -2.73 -6.23 10.51
C GLU A 26 -3.65 -5.14 9.95
N GLU A 27 -3.06 -4.15 9.28
CA GLU A 27 -3.79 -3.03 8.70
C GLU A 27 -4.65 -3.47 7.50
N LEU A 28 -4.24 -4.51 6.77
CA LEU A 28 -5.01 -5.04 5.65
C LEU A 28 -6.37 -5.59 6.10
N GLU A 29 -6.44 -6.18 7.30
CA GLU A 29 -7.70 -6.69 7.87
C GLU A 29 -8.67 -5.57 8.25
N LYS A 30 -8.16 -4.36 8.54
CA LYS A 30 -8.98 -3.16 8.79
C LYS A 30 -9.60 -2.61 7.50
N GLY A 31 -9.13 -3.09 6.34
CA GLY A 31 -9.59 -2.67 5.02
C GLY A 31 -9.09 -1.28 4.61
N GLY A 32 -9.47 -0.85 3.41
CA GLY A 32 -9.02 0.42 2.84
C GLY A 32 -7.75 0.28 2.01
N PHE A 33 -6.96 1.35 1.95
CA PHE A 33 -5.75 1.42 1.15
C PHE A 33 -4.51 1.48 2.03
N LEU A 34 -3.47 0.75 1.63
CA LEU A 34 -2.18 0.73 2.32
C LEU A 34 -1.08 1.30 1.43
N LEU A 35 -0.30 2.24 1.95
CA LEU A 35 0.90 2.77 1.31
C LEU A 35 2.12 2.10 1.92
N ALA A 36 2.76 1.24 1.14
CA ALA A 36 3.91 0.47 1.59
C ALA A 36 5.07 0.51 0.57
N HIS A 37 6.28 0.35 1.07
CA HIS A 37 7.46 0.25 0.23
C HIS A 37 7.55 -1.11 -0.47
N TRP A 38 7.77 -1.06 -1.78
CA TRP A 38 7.93 -2.22 -2.66
C TRP A 38 9.19 -2.08 -3.51
N ASP A 39 9.89 -3.19 -3.73
CA ASP A 39 11.18 -3.24 -4.42
C ASP A 39 11.06 -3.29 -5.96
N GLY A 40 9.85 -3.28 -6.51
CA GLY A 40 9.62 -3.32 -7.95
C GLY A 40 9.67 -4.72 -8.56
N THR A 41 9.82 -5.76 -7.73
CA THR A 41 9.99 -7.12 -8.22
C THR A 41 8.67 -7.90 -8.27
N PRO A 42 8.40 -8.65 -9.36
CA PRO A 42 7.19 -9.45 -9.49
C PRO A 42 7.11 -10.57 -8.46
N GLU A 43 8.25 -11.13 -8.02
CA GLU A 43 8.28 -12.18 -7.01
C GLU A 43 7.72 -11.70 -5.67
N THR A 44 8.03 -10.45 -5.29
CA THR A 44 7.51 -9.84 -4.08
C THR A 44 6.00 -9.59 -4.19
N GLU A 45 5.54 -9.12 -5.36
CA GLU A 45 4.11 -8.93 -5.60
C GLU A 45 3.33 -10.25 -5.53
N GLU A 46 3.83 -11.30 -6.17
CA GLU A 46 3.23 -12.63 -6.12
C GLU A 46 3.17 -13.18 -4.70
N ARG A 47 4.23 -12.99 -3.91
CA ARG A 47 4.26 -13.40 -2.50
C ARG A 47 3.19 -12.68 -1.69
N ILE A 48 3.11 -11.35 -1.79
CA ILE A 48 2.08 -10.55 -1.09
C ILE A 48 0.69 -11.02 -1.51
N LYS A 49 0.45 -11.22 -2.81
CA LYS A 49 -0.83 -11.70 -3.34
C LYS A 49 -1.19 -13.08 -2.83
N ASN A 50 -0.24 -14.01 -2.76
CA ASN A 50 -0.49 -15.37 -2.30
C ASN A 50 -0.79 -15.42 -0.81
N GLU A 51 -0.05 -14.66 0.01
CA GLU A 51 -0.18 -14.64 1.47
C GLU A 51 -1.36 -13.80 1.96
N THR A 52 -1.67 -12.68 1.30
CA THR A 52 -2.61 -11.68 1.82
C THR A 52 -3.80 -11.39 0.90
N LYS A 53 -3.78 -11.88 -0.34
CA LYS A 53 -4.72 -11.52 -1.42
C LYS A 53 -4.73 -10.02 -1.78
N ALA A 54 -3.80 -9.23 -1.24
CA ALA A 54 -3.60 -7.85 -1.65
C ALA A 54 -2.82 -7.77 -2.96
N THR A 55 -3.17 -6.79 -3.79
CA THR A 55 -2.43 -6.47 -5.01
C THR A 55 -2.16 -4.97 -5.08
N ILE A 56 -1.16 -4.59 -5.89
CA ILE A 56 -0.88 -3.18 -6.17
C ILE A 56 -2.05 -2.61 -6.98
N ARG A 57 -2.58 -1.47 -6.54
CA ARG A 57 -3.70 -0.77 -7.20
C ARG A 57 -3.23 0.41 -8.03
N CYS A 58 -2.24 1.14 -7.51
CA CYS A 58 -1.70 2.31 -8.15
C CYS A 58 -0.27 2.53 -7.65
N ILE A 59 0.59 3.02 -8.54
CA ILE A 59 1.87 3.62 -8.17
C ILE A 59 1.68 5.13 -8.29
N PRO A 60 1.61 5.87 -7.17
CA PRO A 60 1.40 7.31 -7.21
C PRO A 60 2.47 8.01 -8.06
N LEU A 61 2.04 8.83 -9.02
CA LEU A 61 2.93 9.63 -9.86
C LEU A 61 3.46 10.85 -9.09
N ASP A 62 2.58 11.57 -8.41
CA ASP A 62 2.87 12.75 -7.58
C ASP A 62 2.89 12.45 -6.07
N GLY A 63 3.01 11.17 -5.70
CA GLY A 63 3.01 10.74 -4.30
C GLY A 63 4.36 10.86 -3.62
N ASP A 64 4.44 10.31 -2.41
CA ASP A 64 5.67 10.27 -1.63
C ASP A 64 6.76 9.44 -2.35
N THR A 65 7.79 10.15 -2.83
CA THR A 65 8.99 9.59 -3.48
C THR A 65 10.15 9.40 -2.52
N THR A 66 9.89 9.47 -1.22
CA THR A 66 10.89 9.16 -0.20
C THR A 66 11.40 7.74 -0.42
N PRO A 67 12.71 7.54 -0.59
CA PRO A 67 13.26 6.20 -0.69
C PRO A 67 13.15 5.50 0.66
N GLY A 68 12.85 4.21 0.63
CA GLY A 68 12.70 3.39 1.81
C GLY A 68 13.15 1.96 1.54
N THR A 69 12.59 1.04 2.32
CA THR A 69 12.97 -0.36 2.26
C THR A 69 11.72 -1.21 2.05
N CYS A 70 11.79 -2.14 1.11
CA CYS A 70 10.68 -3.04 0.84
C CYS A 70 10.33 -3.85 2.09
N MET A 71 9.06 -3.81 2.47
CA MET A 71 8.56 -4.46 3.68
C MET A 71 8.75 -5.98 3.70
N VAL A 72 8.88 -6.62 2.52
CA VAL A 72 8.98 -8.09 2.37
C VAL A 72 10.43 -8.55 2.23
N THR A 73 11.21 -7.89 1.37
CA THR A 73 12.55 -8.35 0.98
C THR A 73 13.69 -7.59 1.63
N GLY A 74 13.42 -6.45 2.27
CA GLY A 74 14.48 -5.58 2.81
C GLY A 74 15.29 -4.85 1.74
N ARG A 75 14.91 -4.96 0.46
CA ARG A 75 15.62 -4.29 -0.65
C ARG A 75 15.25 -2.79 -0.72
N PRO A 76 16.10 -1.94 -1.34
CA PRO A 76 15.77 -0.55 -1.56
C PRO A 76 14.47 -0.40 -2.36
N SER A 77 13.61 0.51 -1.90
CA SER A 77 12.36 0.87 -2.57
C SER A 77 12.41 2.36 -2.93
N PRO A 78 12.16 2.73 -4.20
CA PRO A 78 12.26 4.12 -4.62
C PRO A 78 11.09 4.99 -4.15
N ARG A 79 9.95 4.39 -3.76
CA ARG A 79 8.72 5.10 -3.35
C ARG A 79 7.72 4.13 -2.71
N ARG A 80 6.69 4.67 -2.05
CA ARG A 80 5.55 3.86 -1.59
C ARG A 80 4.56 3.60 -2.73
N VAL A 81 3.95 2.43 -2.71
CA VAL A 81 2.90 2.04 -3.67
C VAL A 81 1.61 1.70 -2.92
N LEU A 82 0.48 1.87 -3.61
CA LEU A 82 -0.84 1.68 -3.04
C LEU A 82 -1.28 0.22 -3.19
N PHE A 83 -1.49 -0.47 -2.08
CA PHE A 83 -2.03 -1.81 -1.99
C PHE A 83 -3.48 -1.78 -1.50
N ALA A 84 -4.28 -2.73 -1.96
CA ALA A 84 -5.56 -3.06 -1.35
C ALA A 84 -5.94 -4.52 -1.63
N ARG A 85 -6.73 -5.12 -0.74
CA ARG A 85 -7.30 -6.46 -0.97
C ARG A 85 -8.29 -6.42 -2.14
N ALA A 86 -8.20 -7.39 -3.05
CA ALA A 86 -9.25 -7.59 -4.05
C ALA A 86 -10.42 -8.34 -3.43
N TYR A 87 -11.62 -7.83 -3.70
CA TYR A 87 -12.88 -8.50 -3.40
C TYR A 87 -13.04 -9.73 -4.30
#